data_AF-A0A1G2YG97-F1
#
_entry.id   AF-A0A1G2YG97-F1
#
_cell.length_a   1.000
_cell.length_b   1.000
_cell.length_c   1.000
_cell.angle_alpha   90.00
_cell.angle_beta   90.00
_cell.angle_gamma   90.00
#
_symmetry.space_group_name_H-M   'P 1'
#
loop_
_entity.id
_entity.type
_entity.pdbx_description
1 polymer ?
#
loop_
_entity_poly.entity_id
_entity_poly.type
_entity_poly.pdbx_seq_one_letter_code
_entity_poly.pdbx_strand_id
1 'polypeptide(L)'
;MVKRQVVFLIISLSIAAFVTRTLSQTKEFSQTARQSDQKRSQQMTPEERKKEFEKRVAHQKQLMAERQLEYQQRVKDSLDGKDKRRDEFIKQILEVTDTQWKVIKPKIKEIYFLGRQSKISIGFGGGSAGGSAGGSGGGSGGGFSSGGGGSAGGSAGGSGGGGSFSSGGAGTSNARGGNANAGSGGYRGSSRSSGGGSGNSGYVGNAPNSTSGSSGLNWAMPPIWRQFTDREPTEGEKICEELFGLLQDKTSKPEEIQQKMDDLHHAREKANKQLAKVQQELRELLNPRQEANLVLLAVLD
;
A
#
# COMPACT_ATOMS: atom_id res chain seq x y z
N MET A 1 31.09 26.28 -16.90
CA MET A 1 30.09 25.58 -16.06
C MET A 1 29.43 26.48 -14.99
N VAL A 2 30.12 27.45 -14.40
CA VAL A 2 29.61 28.29 -13.29
C VAL A 2 28.33 29.09 -13.63
N LYS A 3 28.20 29.64 -14.85
CA LYS A 3 27.04 30.47 -15.24
C LYS A 3 25.68 29.74 -15.19
N ARG A 4 25.65 28.42 -15.43
CA ARG A 4 24.40 27.63 -15.36
C ARG A 4 23.95 27.37 -13.92
N GLN A 5 24.89 27.24 -12.98
CA GLN A 5 24.57 27.02 -11.55
C GLN A 5 23.92 28.25 -10.91
N VAL A 6 24.33 29.46 -11.30
CA VAL A 6 23.75 30.71 -10.77
C VAL A 6 22.30 30.89 -11.21
N VAL A 7 21.95 30.54 -12.45
CA VAL A 7 20.56 30.66 -12.96
C VAL A 7 19.61 29.72 -12.21
N PHE A 8 20.02 28.46 -11.94
CA PHE A 8 19.20 27.53 -11.17
C PHE A 8 18.95 28.00 -9.72
N LEU A 9 19.96 28.62 -9.09
CA LEU A 9 19.81 29.17 -7.74
C LEU A 9 18.76 30.29 -7.69
N ILE A 10 18.78 31.23 -8.66
CA ILE A 10 17.82 32.34 -8.72
C ILE A 10 16.39 31.80 -8.90
N ILE A 11 16.18 30.85 -9.81
CA ILE A 11 14.86 30.25 -10.06
C ILE A 11 14.34 29.54 -8.79
N SER A 12 15.18 28.76 -8.11
CA SER A 12 14.76 28.06 -6.88
C SER A 12 14.38 29.02 -5.75
N LEU A 13 15.10 30.13 -5.59
CA LEU A 13 14.80 31.16 -4.59
C LEU A 13 13.48 31.90 -4.90
N SER A 14 13.19 32.19 -6.18
CA SER A 14 11.92 32.79 -6.59
C SER A 14 10.72 31.87 -6.32
N ILE A 15 10.84 30.56 -6.57
CA ILE A 15 9.78 29.59 -6.28
C ILE A 15 9.55 29.48 -4.76
N ALA A 16 10.62 29.42 -3.96
CA ALA A 16 10.50 29.35 -2.50
C ALA A 16 9.82 30.61 -1.90
N ALA A 17 10.16 31.80 -2.42
CA ALA A 17 9.53 33.06 -2.02
C ALA A 17 8.04 33.14 -2.42
N PHE A 18 7.67 32.55 -3.56
CA PHE A 18 6.28 32.50 -3.99
C PHE A 18 5.44 31.55 -3.12
N VAL A 19 5.94 30.33 -2.85
CA VAL A 19 5.26 29.34 -2.00
C VAL A 19 5.04 29.88 -0.58
N THR A 20 6.04 30.54 0.01
CA THR A 20 5.92 31.14 1.35
C THR A 20 4.88 32.26 1.41
N ARG A 21 4.73 33.08 0.36
CA ARG A 21 3.66 34.11 0.31
C ARG A 21 2.27 33.50 0.18
N THR A 22 2.09 32.45 -0.62
CA THR A 22 0.78 31.80 -0.79
C THR A 22 0.29 31.07 0.48
N LEU A 23 1.20 30.51 1.29
CA LEU A 23 0.84 29.82 2.53
C LEU A 23 0.51 30.78 3.68
N SER A 24 1.05 32.00 3.70
CA SER A 24 0.71 32.99 4.72
C SER A 24 -0.68 33.59 4.52
N GLN A 25 -1.11 33.82 3.27
CA GLN A 25 -2.43 34.40 2.96
C GLN A 25 -3.60 33.46 3.29
N THR A 26 -3.39 32.13 3.19
CA THR A 26 -4.44 31.15 3.51
C THR A 26 -4.73 31.04 5.00
N LYS A 27 -3.77 31.37 5.88
CA LYS A 27 -3.98 31.37 7.33
C LYS A 27 -4.85 32.54 7.79
N GLU A 28 -4.60 33.74 7.29
CA GLU A 28 -5.35 34.95 7.69
C GLU A 28 -6.82 34.86 7.29
N PHE A 29 -7.11 34.37 6.09
CA PHE A 29 -8.49 34.19 5.61
C PHE A 29 -9.30 33.22 6.49
N SER A 30 -8.66 32.18 7.03
CA SER A 30 -9.31 31.21 7.91
C SER A 30 -9.67 31.79 9.29
N GLN A 31 -8.87 32.73 9.79
CA GLN A 31 -9.11 33.37 11.09
C GLN A 31 -10.23 34.40 11.00
N THR A 32 -10.26 35.23 9.95
CA THR A 32 -11.33 36.22 9.76
C THR A 32 -12.69 35.56 9.57
N ALA A 33 -12.77 34.47 8.81
CA ALA A 33 -14.01 33.71 8.63
C ALA A 33 -14.53 33.08 9.94
N ARG A 34 -13.63 32.56 10.80
CA ARG A 34 -14.01 32.04 12.12
C ARG A 34 -14.53 33.12 13.05
N GLN A 35 -13.91 34.30 13.05
CA GLN A 35 -14.34 35.42 13.89
C GLN A 35 -15.71 35.97 13.46
N SER A 36 -15.98 36.08 12.15
CA SER A 36 -17.29 36.52 11.67
C SER A 36 -18.40 35.51 12.02
N ASP A 37 -18.13 34.21 11.85
CA ASP A 37 -19.08 33.15 12.22
C ASP A 37 -19.36 33.14 13.73
N GLN A 38 -18.34 33.34 14.56
CA GLN A 38 -18.51 33.39 16.01
C GLN A 38 -19.35 34.60 16.43
N LYS A 39 -19.08 35.79 15.89
CA LYS A 39 -19.88 37.00 16.16
C LYS A 39 -21.33 36.83 15.71
N ARG A 40 -21.55 36.24 14.53
CA ARG A 40 -22.89 35.92 14.02
C ARG A 40 -23.63 34.97 14.98
N SER A 41 -22.94 33.93 15.46
CA SER A 41 -23.53 32.96 16.39
C SER A 41 -23.94 33.58 17.73
N GLN A 42 -23.25 34.63 18.19
CA GLN A 42 -23.58 35.32 19.44
C GLN A 42 -24.83 36.20 19.32
N GLN A 43 -25.18 36.65 18.11
CA GLN A 43 -26.34 37.50 17.85
C GLN A 43 -27.62 36.70 17.54
N MET A 44 -27.52 35.38 17.30
CA MET A 44 -28.67 34.52 17.01
C MET A 44 -29.34 34.00 18.28
N THR A 45 -30.66 33.87 18.21
CA THR A 45 -31.42 33.21 19.28
C THR A 45 -30.98 31.74 19.45
N PRO A 46 -31.19 31.12 20.62
CA PRO A 46 -30.87 29.71 20.83
C PRO A 46 -31.53 28.77 19.81
N GLU A 47 -32.77 29.06 19.39
CA GLU A 47 -33.51 28.25 18.41
C GLU A 47 -32.91 28.37 17.00
N GLU A 48 -32.57 29.59 16.58
CA GLU A 48 -31.91 29.83 15.29
C GLU A 48 -30.54 29.15 15.23
N ARG A 49 -29.76 29.20 16.33
CA ARG A 49 -28.46 28.50 16.41
C ARG A 49 -28.62 27.00 16.24
N LYS A 50 -29.61 26.38 16.90
CA LYS A 50 -29.88 24.94 16.75
C LYS A 50 -30.22 24.60 15.31
N LYS A 51 -31.11 25.38 14.69
CA LYS A 51 -31.51 25.19 13.28
C LYS A 51 -30.34 25.39 12.31
N GLU A 52 -29.48 26.38 12.54
CA GLU A 52 -28.28 26.58 11.73
C GLU A 52 -27.28 25.43 11.90
N PHE A 53 -27.07 24.97 13.13
CA PHE A 53 -26.20 23.83 13.41
C PHE A 53 -26.70 22.55 12.71
N GLU A 54 -27.99 22.25 12.81
CA GLU A 54 -28.61 21.13 12.10
C GLU A 54 -28.42 21.22 10.58
N LYS A 55 -28.58 22.42 10.00
CA LYS A 55 -28.28 22.66 8.58
C LYS A 55 -26.82 22.41 8.23
N ARG A 56 -25.87 22.88 9.06
CA ARG A 56 -24.43 22.66 8.85
C ARG A 56 -24.08 21.18 8.91
N VAL A 57 -24.61 20.45 9.90
CA VAL A 57 -24.43 19.00 10.03
C VAL A 57 -25.03 18.26 8.85
N ALA A 58 -26.26 18.61 8.44
CA ALA A 58 -26.91 18.00 7.27
C ALA A 58 -26.11 18.26 5.99
N HIS A 59 -25.65 19.49 5.77
CA HIS A 59 -24.82 19.86 4.63
C HIS A 59 -23.48 19.11 4.65
N GLN A 60 -22.82 19.00 5.81
CA GLN A 60 -21.58 18.25 5.96
C GLN A 60 -21.80 16.75 5.67
N LYS A 61 -22.92 16.18 6.13
CA LYS A 61 -23.29 14.79 5.84
C LYS A 61 -23.52 14.57 4.34
N GLN A 62 -24.20 15.51 3.67
CA GLN A 62 -24.39 15.47 2.21
C GLN A 62 -23.05 15.54 1.47
N LEU A 63 -22.18 16.47 1.84
CA LEU A 63 -20.84 16.60 1.24
C LEU A 63 -20.00 15.33 1.42
N MET A 64 -20.07 14.71 2.60
CA MET A 64 -19.37 13.45 2.86
C MET A 64 -19.93 12.30 2.03
N ALA A 65 -21.26 12.22 1.86
CA ALA A 65 -21.90 11.22 1.00
C ALA A 65 -21.54 11.42 -0.49
N GLU A 66 -21.53 12.67 -0.95
CA GLU A 66 -21.12 13.02 -2.32
C GLU A 66 -19.65 12.65 -2.57
N ARG A 67 -18.75 12.99 -1.63
CA ARG A 67 -17.34 12.61 -1.72
C ARG A 67 -17.14 11.09 -1.72
N GLN A 68 -17.94 10.34 -0.97
CA GLN A 68 -17.91 8.88 -0.98
C GLN A 68 -18.31 8.32 -2.35
N LEU A 69 -19.34 8.88 -2.99
CA LEU A 69 -19.76 8.48 -4.32
C LEU A 69 -18.70 8.84 -5.39
N GLU A 70 -18.14 10.05 -5.33
CA GLU A 70 -17.03 10.45 -6.21
C GLU A 70 -15.83 9.51 -6.06
N TYR A 71 -15.49 9.15 -4.83
CA TYR A 71 -14.41 8.21 -4.56
C TYR A 71 -14.69 6.83 -5.17
N GLN A 72 -15.90 6.29 -5.01
CA GLN A 72 -16.30 5.02 -5.62
C GLN A 72 -16.17 5.08 -7.15
N GLN A 73 -16.63 6.18 -7.76
CA GLN A 73 -16.53 6.38 -9.20
C GLN A 73 -15.07 6.43 -9.67
N ARG A 74 -14.21 7.20 -8.99
CA ARG A 74 -12.78 7.29 -9.30
C ARG A 74 -12.07 5.95 -9.22
N VAL A 75 -12.42 5.13 -8.22
CA VAL A 75 -11.86 3.78 -8.10
C VAL A 75 -12.30 2.91 -9.27
N LYS A 76 -13.59 2.92 -9.62
CA LYS A 76 -14.12 2.18 -10.78
C LYS A 76 -13.44 2.59 -12.09
N ASP A 77 -13.36 3.89 -12.36
CA ASP A 77 -12.71 4.42 -13.56
C ASP A 77 -11.20 4.08 -13.61
N SER A 78 -10.54 4.08 -12.45
CA SER A 78 -9.14 3.68 -12.33
C SER A 78 -8.92 2.20 -12.63
N LEU A 79 -9.82 1.33 -12.16
CA LEU A 79 -9.78 -0.12 -12.43
C LEU A 79 -10.02 -0.40 -13.90
N ASP A 80 -11.08 0.14 -14.49
CA ASP A 80 -11.40 -0.02 -15.91
C ASP A 80 -10.29 0.53 -16.81
N GLY A 81 -9.69 1.66 -16.44
CA GLY A 81 -8.57 2.25 -17.16
C GLY A 81 -7.30 1.42 -17.09
N LYS A 82 -7.02 0.75 -15.97
CA LYS A 82 -5.84 -0.14 -15.83
C LYS A 82 -5.97 -1.37 -16.72
N ASP A 83 -7.13 -2.00 -16.75
CA ASP A 83 -7.35 -3.20 -17.57
C ASP A 83 -7.32 -2.88 -19.06
N LYS A 84 -7.91 -1.76 -19.50
CA LYS A 84 -7.80 -1.29 -20.89
C LYS A 84 -6.35 -1.03 -21.32
N ARG A 85 -5.57 -0.32 -20.49
CA ARG A 85 -4.15 -0.05 -20.78
C ARG A 85 -3.32 -1.35 -20.83
N ARG A 86 -3.60 -2.31 -19.93
CA ARG A 86 -2.93 -3.61 -19.95
C ARG A 86 -3.28 -4.40 -21.22
N ASP A 87 -4.57 -4.44 -21.57
CA ASP A 87 -5.04 -5.12 -22.79
C ASP A 87 -4.39 -4.54 -24.05
N GLU A 88 -4.35 -3.21 -24.19
CA GLU A 88 -3.72 -2.52 -25.31
C GLU A 88 -2.21 -2.78 -25.38
N PHE A 89 -1.53 -2.73 -24.23
CA PHE A 89 -0.10 -3.01 -24.12
C PHE A 89 0.24 -4.44 -24.55
N ILE A 90 -0.50 -5.43 -24.06
CA ILE A 90 -0.30 -6.84 -24.43
C ILE A 90 -0.57 -7.00 -25.93
N LYS A 91 -1.67 -6.44 -26.45
CA LYS A 91 -1.99 -6.49 -27.88
C LYS A 91 -0.86 -5.93 -28.75
N GLN A 92 -0.28 -4.80 -28.35
CA GLN A 92 0.84 -4.15 -29.05
C GLN A 92 2.09 -5.04 -29.05
N ILE A 93 2.45 -5.61 -27.89
CA ILE A 93 3.63 -6.48 -27.76
C ILE A 93 3.50 -7.77 -28.57
N LEU A 94 2.29 -8.33 -28.65
CA LEU A 94 2.06 -9.57 -29.42
C LEU A 94 1.97 -9.32 -30.94
N GLU A 95 1.93 -8.06 -31.38
CA GLU A 95 1.77 -7.67 -32.79
C GLU A 95 0.55 -8.39 -33.44
N VAL A 96 -0.52 -8.62 -32.67
CA VAL A 96 -1.69 -9.38 -33.12
C VAL A 96 -2.76 -8.49 -33.75
N THR A 97 -3.44 -9.05 -34.75
CA THR A 97 -4.60 -8.42 -35.38
C THR A 97 -5.80 -8.34 -34.43
N ASP A 98 -6.76 -7.45 -34.71
CA ASP A 98 -8.00 -7.34 -33.92
C ASP A 98 -8.82 -8.64 -33.88
N THR A 99 -8.80 -9.42 -34.96
CA THR A 99 -9.51 -10.69 -35.05
C THR A 99 -8.85 -11.76 -34.17
N GLN A 100 -7.52 -11.88 -34.21
CA GLN A 100 -6.78 -12.76 -33.30
C GLN A 100 -6.92 -12.34 -31.83
N TRP A 101 -6.88 -11.03 -31.58
CA TRP A 101 -7.03 -10.49 -30.22
C TRP A 101 -8.37 -10.85 -29.57
N LYS A 102 -9.46 -10.90 -30.35
CA LYS A 102 -10.77 -11.37 -29.85
C LYS A 102 -10.74 -12.80 -29.30
N VAL A 103 -9.87 -13.66 -29.82
CA VAL A 103 -9.70 -15.05 -29.37
C VAL A 103 -8.70 -15.16 -28.21
N ILE A 104 -7.58 -14.43 -28.28
CA ILE A 104 -6.50 -14.46 -27.26
C ILE A 104 -6.90 -13.78 -25.96
N LYS A 105 -7.56 -12.61 -26.05
CA LYS A 105 -7.94 -11.78 -24.90
C LYS A 105 -8.72 -12.54 -23.80
N PRO A 106 -9.79 -13.30 -24.09
CA PRO A 106 -10.52 -14.02 -23.04
C PRO A 106 -9.64 -15.04 -22.32
N LYS A 107 -8.72 -15.73 -23.01
CA LYS A 107 -7.80 -16.71 -22.41
C LYS A 107 -6.80 -16.05 -21.46
N ILE A 108 -6.24 -14.90 -21.83
CA ILE A 108 -5.36 -14.13 -20.94
C ILE A 108 -6.13 -13.65 -19.68
N LYS A 109 -7.38 -13.19 -19.84
CA LYS A 109 -8.22 -12.81 -18.70
C LYS A 109 -8.54 -14.00 -17.78
N GLU A 110 -8.82 -15.15 -18.36
CA GLU A 110 -9.06 -16.40 -17.65
C GLU A 110 -7.80 -16.85 -16.87
N ILE A 111 -6.60 -16.74 -17.47
CA ILE A 111 -5.32 -16.99 -16.79
C ILE A 111 -5.13 -16.05 -15.59
N TYR A 112 -5.36 -14.75 -15.74
CA TYR A 112 -5.24 -13.83 -14.59
C TYR A 112 -6.26 -14.15 -13.49
N PHE A 113 -7.47 -14.52 -13.87
CA PHE A 113 -8.52 -14.90 -12.92
C PHE A 113 -8.16 -16.19 -12.17
N LEU A 114 -7.75 -17.25 -12.87
CA LEU A 114 -7.35 -18.53 -12.27
C LEU A 114 -6.04 -18.41 -11.50
N GLY A 115 -5.08 -17.64 -11.99
CA GLY A 115 -3.83 -17.35 -11.30
C GLY A 115 -4.04 -16.56 -10.00
N ARG A 116 -5.06 -15.69 -9.95
CA ARG A 116 -5.51 -15.09 -8.69
C ARG A 116 -6.12 -16.14 -7.78
N GLN A 117 -7.00 -17.00 -8.29
CA GLN A 117 -7.66 -18.05 -7.51
C GLN A 117 -6.67 -19.05 -6.89
N SER A 118 -5.66 -19.48 -7.64
CA SER A 118 -4.66 -20.42 -7.13
C SER A 118 -3.73 -19.79 -6.09
N LYS A 119 -3.49 -18.47 -6.20
CA LYS A 119 -2.65 -17.70 -5.28
C LYS A 119 -3.43 -17.04 -4.13
N ILE A 120 -4.73 -17.33 -3.97
CA ILE A 120 -5.51 -16.84 -2.82
C ILE A 120 -4.77 -17.27 -1.56
N SER A 121 -4.27 -16.32 -0.78
CA SER A 121 -3.60 -16.56 0.49
C SER A 121 -4.35 -15.80 1.59
N ILE A 122 -4.50 -16.42 2.76
CA ILE A 122 -5.07 -15.80 3.97
C ILE A 122 -4.08 -14.79 4.58
N GLY A 123 -2.97 -14.51 3.90
CA GLY A 123 -1.99 -13.52 4.30
C GLY A 123 -2.61 -12.13 4.46
N PHE A 124 -2.79 -11.73 5.70
CA PHE A 124 -3.24 -10.42 6.17
C PHE A 124 -2.32 -9.23 5.81
N GLY A 125 -1.29 -9.47 5.00
CA GLY A 125 -0.40 -8.44 4.48
C GLY A 125 -1.00 -7.82 3.22
N GLY A 126 -1.85 -6.81 3.38
CA GLY A 126 -2.42 -5.99 2.31
C GLY A 126 -1.37 -5.20 1.52
N GLY A 127 -0.53 -5.90 0.75
CA GLY A 127 0.59 -5.32 0.00
C GLY A 127 0.85 -5.88 -1.40
N SER A 128 0.23 -7.00 -1.82
CA SER A 128 0.69 -7.70 -3.04
C SER A 128 -0.31 -7.82 -4.18
N ALA A 129 -1.28 -6.92 -4.29
CA ALA A 129 -2.08 -6.78 -5.51
C ALA A 129 -1.93 -5.37 -6.10
N GLY A 130 -0.77 -5.10 -6.70
CA GLY A 130 -0.65 -4.06 -7.74
C GLY A 130 -0.36 -2.63 -7.26
N GLY A 131 0.34 -2.46 -6.14
CA GLY A 131 1.07 -1.22 -5.87
C GLY A 131 2.25 -1.14 -6.84
N SER A 132 2.08 -0.36 -7.91
CA SER A 132 3.14 -0.03 -8.86
C SER A 132 4.47 0.23 -8.16
N ALA A 133 5.47 -0.58 -8.49
CA ALA A 133 6.85 -0.15 -8.48
C ALA A 133 6.92 1.21 -9.20
N GLY A 134 7.09 2.30 -8.43
CA GLY A 134 7.01 3.67 -8.94
C GLY A 134 6.62 4.73 -7.91
N GLY A 135 6.21 4.34 -6.70
CA GLY A 135 6.02 5.27 -5.57
C GLY A 135 7.28 5.35 -4.71
N SER A 136 8.11 6.34 -4.98
CA SER A 136 9.29 6.75 -4.21
C SER A 136 9.21 6.43 -2.71
N GLY A 137 10.17 5.63 -2.24
CA GLY A 137 10.44 5.41 -0.82
C GLY A 137 10.61 6.73 -0.08
N GLY A 138 9.72 6.97 0.85
CA GLY A 138 9.72 8.08 1.80
C GLY A 138 9.05 7.64 3.10
N GLY A 139 9.38 6.43 3.57
CA GLY A 139 8.90 5.86 4.82
C GLY A 139 10.03 5.81 5.83
N SER A 140 10.01 6.78 6.73
CA SER A 140 10.96 7.03 7.82
C SER A 140 11.44 5.78 8.55
N GLY A 141 12.71 5.43 8.35
CA GLY A 141 13.46 4.60 9.29
C GLY A 141 13.65 5.37 10.59
N GLY A 142 12.78 5.12 11.57
CA GLY A 142 13.01 5.46 12.96
C GLY A 142 14.17 4.62 13.50
N GLY A 143 15.38 5.11 13.28
CA GLY A 143 16.57 4.59 13.95
C GLY A 143 16.48 4.95 15.44
N PHE A 144 16.23 3.95 16.27
CA PHE A 144 16.59 4.02 17.68
C PHE A 144 18.12 3.95 17.77
N SER A 145 18.76 5.12 17.66
CA SER A 145 20.16 5.30 18.02
C SER A 145 20.32 5.07 19.52
N SER A 146 21.10 4.03 19.82
CA SER A 146 21.90 3.89 21.02
C SER A 146 22.67 5.19 21.32
N GLY A 147 22.28 5.88 22.39
CA GLY A 147 23.10 6.80 23.17
C GLY A 147 22.63 6.63 24.61
N GLY A 148 23.46 6.17 25.56
CA GLY A 148 24.73 6.78 25.90
C GLY A 148 24.46 7.77 27.04
N GLY A 149 24.29 7.26 28.26
CA GLY A 149 24.07 8.06 29.47
C GLY A 149 24.17 7.16 30.70
N GLY A 150 25.30 7.27 31.40
CA GLY A 150 25.70 6.35 32.47
C GLY A 150 24.89 6.49 33.76
N SER A 151 24.96 5.44 34.57
CA SER A 151 24.93 5.56 36.03
C SER A 151 25.69 4.38 36.62
N ALA A 152 26.65 4.74 37.47
CA ALA A 152 27.43 3.84 38.31
C ALA A 152 26.52 3.11 39.29
N GLY A 153 26.88 1.87 39.62
CA GLY A 153 26.22 1.10 40.67
C GLY A 153 26.54 -0.38 40.52
N GLY A 154 27.72 -0.79 40.98
CA GLY A 154 28.12 -2.20 40.97
C GLY A 154 27.28 -3.04 41.93
N SER A 155 27.22 -4.34 41.65
CA SER A 155 27.41 -5.41 42.66
C SER A 155 27.35 -6.78 41.99
N ALA A 156 28.46 -7.50 42.17
CA ALA A 156 28.56 -8.91 42.56
C ALA A 156 27.77 -9.99 41.78
N GLY A 157 28.55 -10.88 41.16
CA GLY A 157 28.50 -12.31 41.48
C GLY A 157 27.66 -13.18 40.55
N GLY A 158 28.27 -14.23 39.99
CA GLY A 158 27.52 -15.30 39.36
C GLY A 158 28.25 -16.09 38.28
N SER A 159 29.23 -16.86 38.72
CA SER A 159 29.86 -17.99 38.03
C SER A 159 28.89 -18.98 37.36
N GLY A 160 29.29 -19.56 36.22
CA GLY A 160 29.04 -21.00 35.97
C GLY A 160 28.70 -21.43 34.54
N GLY A 161 29.62 -22.22 33.94
CA GLY A 161 29.36 -23.30 32.95
C GLY A 161 29.06 -22.86 31.51
N GLY A 162 29.79 -23.25 30.47
CA GLY A 162 30.49 -24.52 30.21
C GLY A 162 29.65 -25.38 29.27
N GLY A 163 30.06 -25.55 28.02
CA GLY A 163 29.39 -26.46 27.08
C GLY A 163 29.64 -26.21 25.60
N SER A 164 30.86 -26.50 25.14
CA SER A 164 31.22 -26.63 23.73
C SER A 164 30.63 -27.91 23.12
N PHE A 165 30.04 -27.82 21.93
CA PHE A 165 30.08 -28.93 20.96
C PHE A 165 30.40 -28.38 19.57
N SER A 166 31.49 -28.90 19.02
CA SER A 166 32.08 -28.62 17.73
C SER A 166 31.96 -29.89 16.88
N SER A 167 31.58 -29.74 15.60
CA SER A 167 31.90 -30.63 14.46
C SER A 167 31.00 -30.22 13.29
N GLY A 168 31.42 -30.04 12.04
CA GLY A 168 32.70 -30.22 11.36
C GLY A 168 32.45 -30.34 9.84
N GLY A 169 33.40 -29.88 9.02
CA GLY A 169 33.50 -30.15 7.56
C GLY A 169 33.37 -28.90 6.68
N ALA A 170 34.46 -28.20 6.29
CA ALA A 170 35.45 -28.50 5.23
C ALA A 170 34.84 -28.49 3.82
N GLY A 171 35.34 -27.83 2.77
CA GLY A 171 36.48 -26.93 2.47
C GLY A 171 36.19 -26.36 1.05
N THR A 172 36.75 -25.26 0.59
CA THR A 172 38.06 -25.20 -0.06
C THR A 172 38.30 -23.77 -0.56
N SER A 173 39.56 -23.38 -0.51
CA SER A 173 40.16 -22.13 -0.95
C SER A 173 40.27 -22.00 -2.47
N ASN A 174 40.12 -20.79 -3.01
CA ASN A 174 41.11 -20.30 -3.98
C ASN A 174 41.22 -18.77 -3.96
N ALA A 175 42.46 -18.32 -3.79
CA ALA A 175 42.90 -16.94 -3.79
C ALA A 175 43.53 -16.60 -5.16
N ARG A 176 43.23 -15.39 -5.66
CA ARG A 176 44.01 -14.54 -6.60
C ARG A 176 43.15 -13.28 -6.82
N GLY A 177 43.56 -12.04 -6.59
CA GLY A 177 44.89 -11.44 -6.55
C GLY A 177 45.00 -10.39 -7.67
N GLY A 178 45.09 -9.10 -7.32
CA GLY A 178 45.40 -7.96 -8.22
C GLY A 178 44.17 -7.13 -8.61
N ASN A 179 43.86 -5.95 -8.02
CA ASN A 179 44.58 -4.68 -7.85
C ASN A 179 44.43 -3.69 -9.04
N ALA A 180 44.16 -2.43 -8.66
CA ALA A 180 44.42 -1.15 -9.34
C ALA A 180 43.36 -0.53 -10.30
N ASN A 181 42.58 0.39 -9.72
CA ASN A 181 42.74 1.86 -9.89
C ASN A 181 41.65 2.68 -10.63
N ALA A 182 41.38 3.82 -9.99
CA ALA A 182 40.91 5.12 -10.50
C ALA A 182 39.49 5.28 -11.06
N GLY A 183 38.69 6.13 -10.38
CA GLY A 183 37.45 6.66 -10.97
C GLY A 183 36.54 7.40 -9.99
N SER A 184 37.04 8.49 -9.39
CA SER A 184 36.28 9.46 -8.61
C SER A 184 35.04 10.00 -9.34
N GLY A 185 33.86 9.95 -8.70
CA GLY A 185 32.63 10.55 -9.24
C GLY A 185 31.49 10.58 -8.23
N GLY A 186 31.66 11.30 -7.12
CA GLY A 186 30.65 11.45 -6.08
C GLY A 186 29.47 12.33 -6.51
N TYR A 187 28.28 11.73 -6.62
CA TYR A 187 27.01 12.44 -6.61
C TYR A 187 26.32 12.20 -5.26
N ARG A 188 26.61 13.06 -4.28
CA ARG A 188 25.83 13.16 -3.05
C ARG A 188 24.52 13.91 -3.35
N GLY A 189 23.47 13.15 -3.65
CA GLY A 189 22.10 13.66 -3.70
C GLY A 189 21.65 14.12 -2.32
N SER A 190 21.59 15.44 -2.11
CA SER A 190 21.06 16.06 -0.90
C SER A 190 19.54 16.08 -0.96
N SER A 191 18.88 15.04 -0.45
CA SER A 191 17.44 15.07 -0.16
C SER A 191 17.21 15.83 1.15
N ARG A 192 16.97 17.14 1.01
CA ARG A 192 16.49 17.98 2.11
C ARG A 192 15.05 17.61 2.42
N SER A 193 14.88 16.72 3.40
CA SER A 193 13.61 16.50 4.09
C SER A 193 13.29 17.74 4.92
N SER A 194 12.35 18.55 4.43
CA SER A 194 11.80 19.71 5.15
C SER A 194 10.83 19.21 6.22
N GLY A 195 11.38 18.83 7.37
CA GLY A 195 10.61 18.60 8.60
C GLY A 195 10.06 19.93 9.12
N GLY A 196 8.80 20.22 8.76
CA GLY A 196 8.04 21.33 9.32
C GLY A 196 7.66 21.01 10.77
N GLY A 197 8.42 21.55 11.72
CA GLY A 197 8.08 21.56 13.13
C GLY A 197 6.81 22.39 13.36
N SER A 198 5.70 21.70 13.59
CA SER A 198 4.45 22.28 14.08
C SER A 198 4.61 22.58 15.57
N GLY A 199 4.79 23.86 15.90
CA GLY A 199 4.68 24.37 17.28
C GLY A 199 3.28 24.11 17.83
N ASN A 200 3.18 23.17 18.76
CA ASN A 200 1.96 22.90 19.50
C ASN A 200 1.87 23.93 20.65
N SER A 201 1.11 24.99 20.39
CA SER A 201 0.73 26.01 21.37
C SER A 201 -0.19 25.39 22.42
N GLY A 202 0.14 25.62 23.69
CA GLY A 202 -0.55 25.05 24.85
C GLY A 202 -2.05 25.33 24.87
N TYR A 203 -2.82 24.26 24.72
CA TYR A 203 -4.15 24.13 25.32
C TYR A 203 -4.11 22.86 26.17
N VAL A 204 -3.90 23.04 27.48
CA VAL A 204 -4.11 22.01 28.49
C VAL A 204 -5.61 21.96 28.77
N GLY A 205 -6.36 21.42 27.81
CA GLY A 205 -7.73 20.97 28.03
C GLY A 205 -7.66 19.47 28.31
N ASN A 206 -8.22 19.05 29.44
CA ASN A 206 -8.34 17.64 29.84
C ASN A 206 -8.87 16.79 28.68
N ALA A 207 -7.96 16.14 27.96
CA ALA A 207 -8.32 15.08 27.03
C ALA A 207 -8.81 13.90 27.87
N PRO A 208 -10.00 13.33 27.58
CA PRO A 208 -10.46 12.14 28.28
C PRO A 208 -9.44 11.03 28.08
N ASN A 209 -8.93 10.55 29.21
CA ASN A 209 -8.11 9.37 29.42
C ASN A 209 -7.93 8.52 28.14
N SER A 210 -6.87 8.77 27.38
CA SER A 210 -6.52 7.90 26.25
C SER A 210 -6.02 6.60 26.84
N THR A 211 -6.94 5.64 26.97
CA THR A 211 -6.66 4.27 27.37
C THR A 211 -5.51 3.76 26.52
N SER A 212 -4.43 3.38 27.19
CA SER A 212 -3.20 2.84 26.62
C SER A 212 -3.48 1.74 25.59
N GLY A 213 -3.36 2.12 24.31
CA GLY A 213 -2.62 1.40 23.28
C GLY A 213 -2.74 -0.13 23.26
N SER A 214 -3.94 -0.67 23.21
CA SER A 214 -4.11 -1.96 22.54
C SER A 214 -3.89 -1.69 21.05
N SER A 215 -2.73 -2.07 20.55
CA SER A 215 -2.45 -2.28 19.12
C SER A 215 -3.27 -3.45 18.59
N GLY A 216 -4.55 -3.52 18.96
CA GLY A 216 -5.53 -4.38 18.34
C GLY A 216 -5.63 -3.90 16.91
N LEU A 217 -4.85 -4.56 16.04
CA LEU A 217 -5.14 -4.70 14.62
C LEU A 217 -6.66 -4.75 14.51
N ASN A 218 -7.28 -3.66 14.11
CA ASN A 218 -8.73 -3.55 14.19
C ASN A 218 -9.28 -4.38 13.04
N TRP A 219 -9.42 -5.69 13.28
CA TRP A 219 -9.85 -6.74 12.35
C TRP A 219 -11.27 -6.50 11.80
N ALA A 220 -11.94 -5.44 12.24
CA ALA A 220 -13.29 -5.03 11.87
C ALA A 220 -13.39 -4.32 10.50
N MET A 221 -12.29 -4.15 9.76
CA MET A 221 -12.38 -3.75 8.36
C MET A 221 -12.87 -4.97 7.56
N PRO A 222 -14.06 -4.92 6.92
CA PRO A 222 -14.47 -5.97 6.02
C PRO A 222 -13.37 -6.16 4.97
N PRO A 223 -13.08 -7.39 4.56
CA PRO A 223 -11.99 -7.67 3.66
C PRO A 223 -12.04 -6.73 2.44
N ILE A 224 -10.97 -5.95 2.26
CA ILE A 224 -10.85 -4.84 1.29
C ILE A 224 -11.27 -5.29 -0.12
N TRP A 225 -11.12 -6.58 -0.45
CA TRP A 225 -11.51 -7.15 -1.73
C TRP A 225 -13.01 -7.14 -2.04
N ARG A 226 -13.92 -7.02 -1.05
CA ARG A 226 -15.38 -6.91 -1.30
C ARG A 226 -15.80 -5.55 -1.86
N GLN A 227 -15.06 -4.49 -1.57
CA GLN A 227 -15.51 -3.12 -1.89
C GLN A 227 -15.19 -2.67 -3.30
N PHE A 228 -14.32 -3.38 -4.04
CA PHE A 228 -13.72 -2.83 -5.24
C PHE A 228 -13.90 -3.67 -6.50
N THR A 229 -14.66 -4.76 -6.45
CA THR A 229 -14.92 -5.53 -7.68
C THR A 229 -16.39 -5.90 -7.77
N ASP A 230 -17.09 -5.37 -8.79
CA ASP A 230 -18.45 -5.76 -9.21
C ASP A 230 -18.53 -7.24 -9.70
N ARG A 231 -17.46 -8.03 -9.53
CA ARG A 231 -17.40 -9.43 -9.96
C ARG A 231 -17.89 -10.35 -8.86
N GLU A 232 -18.46 -11.48 -9.27
CA GLU A 232 -18.83 -12.53 -8.34
C GLU A 232 -17.59 -13.06 -7.60
N PRO A 233 -17.63 -13.20 -6.26
CA PRO A 233 -16.52 -13.76 -5.50
C PRO A 233 -16.25 -15.20 -5.96
N THR A 234 -14.97 -15.54 -6.10
CA THR A 234 -14.56 -16.88 -6.50
C THR A 234 -14.83 -17.91 -5.40
N GLU A 235 -14.89 -19.19 -5.75
CA GLU A 235 -15.06 -20.30 -4.78
C GLU A 235 -14.06 -20.22 -3.62
N GLY A 236 -12.76 -20.03 -3.92
CA GLY A 236 -11.73 -19.86 -2.88
C GLY A 236 -11.88 -18.57 -2.07
N GLU A 237 -12.44 -17.50 -2.63
CA GLU A 237 -12.71 -16.26 -1.89
C GLU A 237 -13.86 -16.45 -0.90
N LYS A 238 -14.93 -17.14 -1.33
CA LYS A 238 -16.05 -17.53 -0.44
C LYS A 238 -15.54 -18.41 0.72
N ILE A 239 -14.69 -19.41 0.43
CA ILE A 239 -14.09 -20.28 1.46
C ILE A 239 -13.22 -19.47 2.44
N CYS A 240 -12.40 -18.54 1.95
CA CYS A 240 -11.60 -17.68 2.83
C CYS A 240 -12.46 -16.78 3.72
N GLU A 241 -13.60 -16.29 3.23
CA GLU A 241 -14.53 -15.50 4.04
C GLU A 241 -15.17 -16.35 5.16
N GLU A 242 -15.59 -17.57 4.84
CA GLU A 242 -16.14 -18.51 5.82
C GLU A 242 -15.11 -18.90 6.88
N LEU A 243 -13.89 -19.25 6.45
CA LEU A 243 -12.78 -19.57 7.34
C LEU A 243 -12.43 -18.38 8.24
N PHE A 244 -12.45 -17.16 7.71
CA PHE A 244 -12.23 -15.96 8.51
C PHE A 244 -13.33 -15.77 9.56
N GLY A 245 -14.60 -16.04 9.21
CA GLY A 245 -15.70 -16.06 10.17
C GLY A 245 -15.47 -17.05 11.32
N LEU A 246 -15.04 -18.27 11.00
CA LEU A 246 -14.70 -19.29 12.01
C LEU A 246 -13.53 -18.87 12.89
N LEU A 247 -12.52 -18.20 12.33
CA LEU A 247 -11.37 -17.73 13.12
C LEU A 247 -11.68 -16.55 14.05
N GLN A 248 -12.70 -15.74 13.73
CA GLN A 248 -13.17 -14.67 14.61
C GLN A 248 -14.01 -15.20 15.77
N ASP A 249 -14.76 -16.27 15.54
CA ASP A 249 -15.56 -16.91 16.55
C ASP A 249 -14.70 -17.81 17.45
N LYS A 250 -14.49 -17.36 18.70
CA LYS A 250 -13.72 -18.08 19.71
C LYS A 250 -14.35 -19.43 20.11
N THR A 251 -15.61 -19.68 19.74
CA THR A 251 -16.33 -20.91 20.05
C THR A 251 -16.33 -21.92 18.90
N SER A 252 -15.78 -21.55 17.75
CA SER A 252 -15.70 -22.43 16.58
C SER A 252 -14.82 -23.66 16.87
N LYS A 253 -15.25 -24.81 16.34
CA LYS A 253 -14.56 -26.08 16.58
C LYS A 253 -13.31 -26.19 15.70
N PRO A 254 -12.21 -26.79 16.20
CA PRO A 254 -10.99 -26.97 15.41
C PRO A 254 -11.22 -27.82 14.15
N GLU A 255 -12.17 -28.75 14.20
CA GLU A 255 -12.55 -29.61 13.08
C GLU A 255 -13.16 -28.81 11.91
N GLU A 256 -13.98 -27.80 12.21
CA GLU A 256 -14.61 -26.94 11.20
C GLU A 256 -13.57 -26.05 10.51
N ILE A 257 -12.60 -25.54 11.28
CA ILE A 257 -11.47 -24.76 10.75
C ILE A 257 -10.61 -25.65 9.84
N GLN A 258 -10.32 -26.88 10.25
CA GLN A 258 -9.55 -27.83 9.44
C GLN A 258 -10.27 -28.16 8.14
N GLN A 259 -11.58 -28.45 8.19
CA GLN A 259 -12.38 -28.72 7.00
C GLN A 259 -12.33 -27.55 6.00
N LYS A 260 -12.45 -26.30 6.47
CA LYS A 260 -12.37 -25.13 5.57
C LYS A 260 -10.99 -24.89 5.00
N MET A 261 -9.93 -25.26 5.73
CA MET A 261 -8.58 -25.25 5.19
C MET A 261 -8.43 -26.30 4.07
N ASP A 262 -8.97 -27.50 4.26
CA ASP A 262 -8.94 -28.56 3.26
C ASP A 262 -9.74 -28.17 2.00
N ASP A 263 -10.94 -27.58 2.18
CA ASP A 263 -11.74 -27.03 1.08
C ASP A 263 -10.94 -25.97 0.29
N LEU A 264 -10.22 -25.08 0.98
CA LEU A 264 -9.39 -24.06 0.35
C LEU A 264 -8.22 -24.67 -0.44
N HIS A 265 -7.57 -25.71 0.11
CA HIS A 265 -6.52 -26.44 -0.59
C HIS A 265 -7.07 -27.09 -1.88
N HIS A 266 -8.24 -27.73 -1.80
CA HIS A 266 -8.88 -28.34 -2.95
C HIS A 266 -9.25 -27.29 -4.04
N ALA A 267 -9.80 -26.15 -3.62
CA ALA A 267 -10.12 -25.05 -4.54
C ALA A 267 -8.87 -24.52 -5.26
N ARG A 268 -7.74 -24.37 -4.55
CA ARG A 268 -6.46 -23.96 -5.17
C ARG A 268 -5.94 -25.00 -6.16
N GLU A 269 -6.02 -26.28 -5.82
CA GLU A 269 -5.58 -27.36 -6.71
C GLU A 269 -6.42 -27.39 -8.01
N LYS A 270 -7.74 -27.26 -7.88
CA LYS A 270 -8.66 -27.15 -9.01
C LYS A 270 -8.33 -25.94 -9.89
N ALA A 271 -8.10 -24.78 -9.29
CA ALA A 271 -7.70 -23.57 -10.03
C ALA A 271 -6.36 -23.75 -10.75
N ASN A 272 -5.37 -24.41 -10.12
CA ASN A 272 -4.09 -24.72 -10.77
C ASN A 272 -4.23 -25.65 -11.97
N LYS A 273 -5.07 -26.70 -11.86
CA LYS A 273 -5.34 -27.62 -13.00
C LYS A 273 -6.00 -26.88 -14.17
N GLN A 274 -6.98 -26.03 -13.87
CA GLN A 274 -7.63 -25.21 -14.89
C GLN A 274 -6.66 -24.19 -15.49
N LEU A 275 -5.82 -23.56 -14.67
CA LEU A 275 -4.82 -22.60 -15.11
C LEU A 275 -3.86 -23.24 -16.12
N ALA A 276 -3.29 -24.41 -15.79
CA ALA A 276 -2.40 -25.14 -16.68
C ALA A 276 -3.07 -25.49 -18.01
N LYS A 277 -4.35 -25.93 -17.97
CA LYS A 277 -5.13 -26.22 -19.18
C LYS A 277 -5.30 -24.98 -20.06
N VAL A 278 -5.73 -23.85 -19.48
CA VAL A 278 -5.95 -22.60 -20.23
C VAL A 278 -4.63 -22.04 -20.78
N GLN A 279 -3.54 -22.16 -20.02
CA GLN A 279 -2.19 -21.81 -20.50
C GLN A 279 -1.80 -22.66 -21.72
N GLN A 280 -2.08 -23.96 -21.70
CA GLN A 280 -1.81 -24.85 -22.85
C GLN A 280 -2.67 -24.48 -24.07
N GLU A 281 -3.97 -24.27 -23.89
CA GLU A 281 -4.87 -23.82 -24.97
C GLU A 281 -4.43 -22.47 -25.55
N LEU A 282 -3.88 -21.58 -24.72
CA LEU A 282 -3.33 -20.31 -25.20
C LEU A 282 -2.06 -20.53 -26.02
N ARG A 283 -1.15 -21.44 -25.63
CA ARG A 283 0.07 -21.75 -26.41
C ARG A 283 -0.26 -22.24 -27.82
N GLU A 284 -1.30 -23.04 -27.98
CA GLU A 284 -1.75 -23.55 -29.30
C GLU A 284 -2.19 -22.43 -30.26
N LEU A 285 -2.57 -21.26 -29.71
CA LEU A 285 -3.00 -20.09 -30.49
C LEU A 285 -1.87 -19.10 -30.82
N LEU A 286 -0.69 -19.30 -30.23
CA LEU A 286 0.42 -18.34 -30.30
C LEU A 286 1.56 -18.87 -31.17
N ASN A 287 2.29 -17.94 -31.79
CA ASN A 287 3.60 -18.27 -32.37
C ASN A 287 4.71 -18.21 -31.29
N PRO A 288 5.90 -18.80 -31.54
CA PRO A 288 6.97 -18.83 -30.54
C PRO A 288 7.43 -17.45 -30.03
N ARG A 289 7.38 -16.42 -30.88
CA ARG A 289 7.75 -15.04 -30.48
C ARG A 289 6.72 -14.45 -29.52
N GLN A 290 5.44 -14.69 -29.76
CA GLN A 290 4.34 -14.26 -28.90
C GLN A 290 4.36 -14.99 -27.55
N GLU A 291 4.64 -16.30 -27.56
CA GLU A 291 4.81 -17.09 -26.33
C GLU A 291 5.93 -16.51 -25.47
N ALA A 292 7.11 -16.26 -26.04
CA ALA A 292 8.24 -15.66 -25.32
C ALA A 292 7.88 -14.30 -24.68
N ASN A 293 7.11 -13.47 -25.39
CA ASN A 293 6.63 -12.20 -24.86
C ASN A 293 5.67 -12.39 -23.68
N LEU A 294 4.77 -13.38 -23.71
CA LEU A 294 3.87 -13.65 -22.60
C LEU A 294 4.58 -14.25 -21.38
N VAL A 295 5.64 -15.04 -21.59
CA VAL A 295 6.51 -15.51 -20.51
C VAL A 295 7.22 -14.34 -19.83
N LEU A 296 7.75 -13.38 -20.61
CA LEU A 296 8.39 -12.17 -20.07
C LEU A 296 7.42 -11.31 -19.24
N LEU A 297 6.13 -11.32 -19.59
CA LEU A 297 5.07 -10.63 -18.86
C LEU A 297 4.52 -11.44 -17.66
N ALA A 298 5.08 -12.61 -17.38
CA ALA A 298 4.61 -13.55 -16.35
C ALA A 298 3.13 -13.94 -16.49
N VAL A 299 2.66 -14.06 -17.74
CA VAL A 299 1.31 -14.59 -18.07
C VAL A 299 1.37 -16.09 -18.28
N LEU A 300 2.44 -16.57 -18.92
CA LEU A 300 2.76 -17.98 -19.08
C LEU A 300 3.97 -18.32 -18.20
N ASP A 301 3.98 -19.53 -17.65
CA ASP A 301 5.08 -20.11 -16.88
C ASP A 301 5.90 -21.12 -17.70
#